data_AF-A0A952CIE3-F1
#
_entry.id   AF-A0A952CIE3-F1
#
_cell.length_a   1.000
_cell.length_b   1.000
_cell.length_c   1.000
_cell.angle_alpha   90.00
_cell.angle_beta   90.00
_cell.angle_gamma   90.00
#
_symmetry.space_group_name_H-M   'P 1'
#
loop_
_entity.id
_entity.type
_entity.pdbx_description
1 polymer ?
#
loop_
_entity_poly.entity_id
_entity_poly.type
_entity_poly.pdbx_seq_one_letter_code
_entity_poly.pdbx_strand_id
1 'polypeptide(L)'
;MAKGVKRRGKRRRRAARAVGASAGSDGLRGALSGLQSYMNRLCAERDRLTRQIAALQGALGSLGAATRGSAGRPPGRPGGGGRRPREGSLKEFITKVLSKNGGPMAVKDVTAAVVRAGYQTRNRTLGKSVGIALAQMPNVTKLGRGTFKLK
;
A
#
# COMPACT_ATOMS: atom_id res chain seq x y z
N MET A 1 -43.53 -89.56 37.76
CA MET A 1 -43.67 -88.30 38.53
C MET A 1 -42.53 -88.19 39.53
N ALA A 2 -41.65 -87.20 39.38
CA ALA A 2 -40.69 -86.79 40.40
C ALA A 2 -40.36 -85.30 40.20
N LYS A 3 -40.37 -84.55 41.29
CA LYS A 3 -40.26 -83.08 41.39
C LYS A 3 -38.78 -82.65 41.36
N GLY A 4 -38.52 -81.46 40.80
CA GLY A 4 -37.86 -80.42 41.60
C GLY A 4 -36.53 -79.81 41.10
N VAL A 5 -36.52 -78.47 41.22
CA VAL A 5 -35.42 -77.58 41.62
C VAL A 5 -34.71 -76.75 40.53
N LYS A 6 -35.05 -75.45 40.59
CA LYS A 6 -34.39 -74.28 39.98
C LYS A 6 -32.92 -74.14 40.41
N ARG A 7 -32.01 -73.76 39.50
CA ARG A 7 -30.83 -72.93 39.85
C ARG A 7 -30.49 -71.87 38.79
N ARG A 8 -30.63 -70.61 39.22
CA ARG A 8 -30.06 -69.40 38.60
C ARG A 8 -28.53 -69.50 38.61
N GLY A 9 -27.89 -69.14 37.49
CA GLY A 9 -26.43 -69.07 37.35
C GLY A 9 -26.00 -67.93 36.44
N LYS A 10 -25.96 -66.73 37.01
CA LYS A 10 -25.57 -65.44 36.41
C LYS A 10 -24.09 -65.48 36.00
N ARG A 11 -23.77 -65.60 34.71
CA ARG A 11 -22.40 -65.38 34.18
C ARG A 11 -22.40 -64.44 32.97
N ARG A 12 -22.71 -63.17 33.22
CA ARG A 12 -22.25 -62.07 32.36
C ARG A 12 -20.89 -61.59 32.91
N ARG A 13 -19.81 -62.26 32.53
CA ARG A 13 -18.45 -61.77 32.77
C ARG A 13 -18.06 -60.84 31.63
N ARG A 14 -18.19 -59.54 31.90
CA ARG A 14 -17.31 -58.44 31.51
C ARG A 14 -16.44 -58.68 30.26
N ALA A 15 -16.90 -58.22 29.11
CA ALA A 15 -16.04 -57.67 28.07
C ALA A 15 -16.02 -56.14 28.25
N ALA A 16 -15.23 -55.66 29.22
CA ALA A 16 -15.00 -54.24 29.43
C ALA A 16 -14.01 -53.74 28.37
N ARG A 17 -14.56 -53.35 27.22
CA ARG A 17 -14.38 -52.02 26.62
C ARG A 17 -12.95 -51.42 26.69
N ALA A 18 -12.06 -51.90 25.83
CA ALA A 18 -10.90 -51.14 25.38
C ALA A 18 -11.36 -50.13 24.31
N VAL A 19 -11.94 -48.99 24.72
CA VAL A 19 -12.40 -47.92 23.79
C VAL A 19 -11.87 -46.54 24.23
N GLY A 20 -10.75 -46.51 24.97
CA GLY A 20 -10.25 -45.28 25.61
C GLY A 20 -9.07 -44.58 24.94
N ALA A 21 -8.35 -45.21 24.00
CA ALA A 21 -7.04 -44.71 23.56
C ALA A 21 -6.98 -44.16 22.12
N SER A 22 -7.96 -44.40 21.25
CA SER A 22 -7.92 -43.95 19.84
C SER A 22 -8.57 -42.57 19.61
N ALA A 23 -9.40 -42.07 20.52
CA ALA A 23 -10.15 -40.83 20.32
C ALA A 23 -9.24 -39.58 20.23
N GLY A 24 -8.06 -39.58 20.87
CA GLY A 24 -7.12 -38.46 20.83
C GLY A 24 -6.28 -38.38 19.55
N SER A 25 -5.86 -39.53 19.00
CA SER A 25 -5.07 -39.59 17.76
C SER A 25 -5.89 -39.22 16.53
N ASP A 26 -7.17 -39.56 16.52
CA ASP A 26 -8.07 -39.26 15.40
C ASP A 26 -8.37 -37.75 15.31
N GLY A 27 -8.50 -37.07 16.45
CA GLY A 27 -8.67 -35.61 16.50
C GLY A 27 -7.46 -34.84 15.97
N LEU A 28 -6.24 -35.26 16.31
CA LEU A 28 -5.01 -34.62 15.85
C LEU A 28 -4.79 -34.83 14.34
N ARG A 29 -5.10 -36.02 13.81
CA ARG A 29 -5.10 -36.27 12.36
C ARG A 29 -6.12 -35.41 11.62
N GLY A 30 -7.32 -35.26 12.19
CA GLY A 30 -8.36 -34.36 11.67
C GLY A 30 -7.86 -32.91 11.58
N ALA A 31 -7.26 -32.40 12.67
CA ALA A 31 -6.72 -31.04 12.70
C ALA A 31 -5.60 -30.81 11.67
N LEU A 32 -4.67 -31.76 11.51
CA LEU A 32 -3.61 -31.68 10.49
C LEU A 32 -4.19 -31.69 9.07
N SER A 33 -5.18 -32.55 8.79
CA SER A 33 -5.83 -32.59 7.49
C SER A 33 -6.59 -31.29 7.17
N GLY A 34 -7.18 -30.66 8.19
CA GLY A 34 -7.85 -29.36 8.08
C GLY A 34 -6.86 -28.23 7.78
N LEU A 35 -5.72 -28.20 8.48
CA LEU A 35 -4.66 -27.22 8.24
C LEU A 35 -4.08 -27.37 6.82
N GLN A 36 -3.82 -28.60 6.39
CA GLN A 36 -3.32 -28.87 5.04
C GLN A 36 -4.30 -28.43 3.96
N SER A 37 -5.60 -28.70 4.15
CA SER A 37 -6.66 -28.24 3.24
C SER A 37 -6.74 -26.72 3.19
N TYR A 38 -6.59 -26.04 4.34
CA TYR A 38 -6.57 -24.59 4.42
C TYR A 38 -5.35 -23.99 3.69
N MET A 39 -4.15 -24.57 3.88
CA MET A 39 -2.95 -24.14 3.15
C MET A 39 -3.12 -24.30 1.63
N ASN A 40 -3.66 -25.43 1.18
CA ASN A 40 -3.93 -25.66 -0.24
C ASN A 40 -4.90 -24.62 -0.82
N ARG A 41 -5.94 -24.24 -0.05
CA ARG A 41 -6.87 -23.18 -0.43
C ARG A 41 -6.18 -21.82 -0.55
N LEU A 42 -5.33 -21.45 0.40
CA LEU A 42 -4.58 -20.18 0.35
C LEU A 42 -3.61 -20.13 -0.83
N CYS A 43 -2.93 -21.24 -1.15
CA CYS A 43 -2.09 -21.34 -2.35
C CYS A 43 -2.91 -21.13 -3.62
N ALA A 44 -4.06 -21.81 -3.75
CA ALA A 44 -4.94 -21.65 -4.91
C ALA A 44 -5.47 -20.21 -5.06
N GLU A 45 -5.79 -19.55 -3.94
CA GLU A 45 -6.25 -18.16 -3.92
C GLU A 45 -5.12 -17.19 -4.32
N ARG A 46 -3.90 -17.40 -3.82
CA ARG A 46 -2.73 -16.64 -4.25
C ARG A 46 -2.52 -16.77 -5.76
N ASP A 47 -2.53 -17.98 -6.30
CA ASP A 47 -2.30 -18.22 -7.73
C ASP A 47 -3.41 -17.60 -8.60
N ARG A 48 -4.64 -17.57 -8.09
CA ARG A 48 -5.75 -16.86 -8.73
C ARG A 48 -5.50 -15.34 -8.77
N LEU A 49 -5.12 -14.74 -7.65
CA LEU A 49 -4.83 -13.30 -7.56
C LEU A 49 -3.63 -12.92 -8.43
N THR A 50 -2.57 -13.73 -8.44
CA THR A 50 -1.40 -13.51 -9.31
C THR A 50 -1.79 -13.50 -10.79
N ARG A 51 -2.65 -14.44 -11.22
CA ARG A 51 -3.18 -14.44 -12.60
C ARG A 51 -4.02 -13.19 -12.91
N GLN A 52 -4.84 -12.73 -11.97
CA GLN A 52 -5.63 -11.50 -12.15
C GLN A 52 -4.74 -10.26 -12.27
N ILE A 53 -3.70 -10.14 -11.43
CA ILE A 53 -2.74 -9.04 -11.50
C ILE A 53 -2.02 -9.05 -12.85
N ALA A 54 -1.54 -10.22 -13.30
CA ALA A 54 -0.88 -10.36 -14.59
C ALA A 54 -1.80 -9.97 -15.76
N ALA A 55 -3.08 -10.38 -15.72
CA ALA A 55 -4.07 -10.00 -16.73
C ALA A 55 -4.34 -8.48 -16.75
N LEU A 56 -4.49 -7.85 -15.59
CA LEU A 56 -4.66 -6.40 -15.49
C LEU A 56 -3.43 -5.63 -15.98
N GLN A 57 -2.22 -6.10 -15.67
CA GLN A 57 -0.99 -5.51 -16.19
C GLN A 57 -0.90 -5.63 -17.71
N GLY A 58 -1.31 -6.78 -18.29
CA GLY A 58 -1.41 -6.95 -19.74
C GLY A 58 -2.42 -5.99 -20.39
N ALA A 59 -3.61 -5.84 -19.79
CA ALA A 59 -4.64 -4.91 -20.26
C ALA A 59 -4.21 -3.43 -20.14
N LEU A 60 -3.52 -3.06 -19.06
CA LEU A 60 -2.94 -1.72 -18.93
C LEU A 60 -1.80 -1.50 -19.93
N GLY A 61 -1.02 -2.54 -20.22
CA GLY A 61 0.01 -2.53 -21.25
C GLY A 61 -0.57 -2.29 -22.64
N SER A 62 -1.66 -2.97 -23.02
CA SER A 62 -2.32 -2.78 -24.32
C SER A 62 -2.97 -1.39 -24.43
N LEU A 63 -3.63 -0.91 -23.37
CA LEU A 63 -4.21 0.44 -23.33
C LEU A 63 -3.13 1.55 -23.41
N GLY A 64 -2.00 1.34 -22.75
CA GLY A 64 -0.84 2.24 -22.79
C GLY A 64 0.00 2.14 -24.08
N ALA A 65 -0.05 1.01 -24.78
CA ALA A 65 0.63 0.80 -26.06
C ALA A 65 -0.15 1.41 -27.23
N ALA A 66 -1.50 1.40 -27.17
CA ALA A 66 -2.33 2.07 -28.19
C ALA A 66 -2.12 3.60 -28.25
N THR A 67 -1.58 4.22 -27.19
CA THR A 67 -1.19 5.64 -27.18
C THR A 67 0.25 5.89 -27.63
N ARG A 68 1.01 4.84 -27.99
CA ARG A 68 2.41 4.97 -28.43
C ARG A 68 2.65 4.25 -29.76
N GLY A 69 1.82 4.56 -30.75
CA GLY A 69 2.15 4.40 -32.16
C GLY A 69 2.69 5.70 -32.74
N SER A 70 3.98 5.98 -32.55
CA SER A 70 4.76 6.74 -33.54
C SER A 70 6.23 6.38 -33.42
N ALA A 71 6.73 5.83 -34.52
CA ALA A 71 8.08 5.37 -34.74
C ALA A 71 9.10 6.52 -34.67
N GLY A 72 10.32 6.19 -34.22
CA GLY A 72 11.51 7.03 -34.38
C GLY A 72 11.68 8.13 -33.33
N ARG A 73 12.22 7.79 -32.16
CA ARG A 73 12.91 8.79 -31.32
C ARG A 73 14.31 8.27 -30.97
N PRO A 74 15.37 9.05 -31.27
CA PRO A 74 16.76 8.58 -31.29
C PRO A 74 17.27 8.20 -29.89
N PRO A 75 18.38 7.43 -29.83
CA PRO A 75 18.91 6.90 -28.58
C PRO A 75 19.37 8.03 -27.66
N GLY A 76 19.01 7.89 -26.38
CA GLY A 76 19.67 8.46 -25.20
C GLY A 76 20.19 9.89 -25.30
N ARG A 77 19.42 10.85 -24.79
CA ARG A 77 20.00 12.11 -24.27
C ARG A 77 19.94 12.05 -22.73
N PRO A 78 21.06 12.31 -22.03
CA PRO A 78 21.26 11.92 -20.64
C PRO A 78 20.27 12.64 -19.71
N GLY A 79 19.57 11.84 -18.90
CA GLY A 79 18.90 12.35 -17.71
C GLY A 79 19.94 12.75 -16.68
N GLY A 80 19.82 13.95 -16.13
CA GLY A 80 20.68 14.41 -15.04
C GLY A 80 21.39 15.75 -15.25
N GLY A 81 20.90 16.63 -16.12
CA GLY A 81 21.33 18.03 -16.12
C GLY A 81 20.38 18.85 -15.25
N GLY A 82 20.85 19.30 -14.08
CA GLY A 82 20.13 20.25 -13.23
C GLY A 82 19.71 21.48 -14.05
N ARG A 83 18.46 21.49 -14.51
CA ARG A 83 17.89 22.65 -15.19
C ARG A 83 17.90 23.76 -14.16
N ARG A 84 18.79 24.73 -14.37
CA ARG A 84 18.75 26.01 -13.68
C ARG A 84 17.29 26.48 -13.63
N PRO A 85 16.84 27.05 -12.51
CA PRO A 85 15.51 27.65 -12.43
C PRO A 85 15.29 28.48 -13.69
N ARG A 86 14.21 28.18 -14.41
CA ARG A 86 13.82 28.99 -15.57
C ARG A 86 13.41 30.35 -15.03
N GLU A 87 13.88 31.40 -15.68
CA GLU A 87 13.46 32.76 -15.38
C GLU A 87 11.92 32.85 -15.42
N GLY A 88 11.33 33.34 -14.32
CA GLY A 88 9.89 33.40 -14.14
C GLY A 88 9.25 32.13 -13.56
N SER A 89 10.04 31.16 -13.11
CA SER A 89 9.54 29.99 -12.38
C SER A 89 8.95 30.38 -11.02
N LEU A 90 7.91 29.68 -10.58
CA LEU A 90 7.30 29.85 -9.25
C LEU A 90 8.35 29.85 -8.12
N LYS A 91 9.39 29.00 -8.22
CA LYS A 91 10.46 28.90 -7.22
C LYS A 91 11.25 30.20 -7.09
N GLU A 92 11.49 30.92 -8.19
CA GLU A 92 12.20 32.20 -8.17
C GLU A 92 11.37 33.30 -7.50
N PHE A 93 10.07 33.36 -7.80
CA PHE A 93 9.16 34.29 -7.14
C PHE A 93 9.09 34.02 -5.63
N ILE A 94 9.05 32.75 -5.23
CA ILE A 94 9.09 32.37 -3.80
C ILE A 94 10.40 32.84 -3.16
N THR A 95 11.57 32.61 -3.79
CA THR A 95 12.85 33.09 -3.25
C THR A 95 12.87 34.61 -3.14
N LYS A 96 12.37 35.34 -4.15
CA LYS A 96 12.33 36.81 -4.18
C LYS A 96 11.43 37.37 -3.07
N VAL A 97 10.31 36.71 -2.80
CA VAL A 97 9.38 37.10 -1.72
C VAL A 97 10.01 36.84 -0.35
N LEU A 98 10.58 35.66 -0.13
CA LEU A 98 11.19 35.30 1.15
C LEU A 98 12.45 36.13 1.43
N SER A 99 13.27 36.41 0.41
CA SER A 99 14.45 37.26 0.55
C SER A 99 14.08 38.70 0.85
N LYS A 100 13.00 39.22 0.26
CA LYS A 100 12.51 40.59 0.53
C LYS A 100 11.95 40.74 1.95
N ASN A 101 11.25 39.72 2.46
CA ASN A 101 10.64 39.80 3.79
C ASN A 101 11.64 39.55 4.93
N GLY A 102 12.68 38.73 4.71
CA GLY A 102 13.74 38.45 5.69
C GLY A 102 13.30 37.62 6.92
N GLY A 103 12.01 37.34 7.05
CA GLY A 103 11.41 36.64 8.19
C GLY A 103 10.63 35.37 7.82
N PRO A 104 10.24 34.58 8.82
CA PRO A 104 9.36 33.43 8.62
C PRO A 104 7.99 33.86 8.08
N MET A 105 7.50 33.18 7.04
CA MET A 105 6.19 33.44 6.44
C MET A 105 5.33 32.19 6.39
N ALA A 106 4.02 32.36 6.56
CA ALA A 106 3.07 31.28 6.34
C ALA A 106 2.85 31.03 4.84
N VAL A 107 2.52 29.80 4.44
CA VAL A 107 2.25 29.46 3.01
C VAL A 107 1.19 30.38 2.39
N LYS A 108 0.16 30.76 3.16
CA LYS A 108 -0.90 31.67 2.70
C LYS A 108 -0.33 33.04 2.32
N ASP A 109 0.54 33.59 3.15
CA ASP A 109 1.14 34.91 2.94
C ASP A 109 2.15 34.87 1.79
N VAL A 110 2.95 33.80 1.69
CA VAL A 110 3.85 33.58 0.54
C VAL A 110 3.04 33.53 -0.75
N THR A 111 1.90 32.82 -0.75
CA THR A 111 1.04 32.71 -1.93
C THR A 111 0.52 34.09 -2.37
N ALA A 112 0.01 34.88 -1.43
CA ALA A 112 -0.48 36.23 -1.70
C ALA A 112 0.65 37.15 -2.21
N ALA A 113 1.83 37.08 -1.59
CA ALA A 113 2.99 37.87 -1.97
C ALA A 113 3.54 37.49 -3.35
N VAL A 114 3.51 36.21 -3.72
CA VAL A 114 3.91 35.72 -5.06
C VAL A 114 2.98 36.27 -6.15
N VAL A 115 1.67 36.30 -5.90
CA VAL A 115 0.70 36.92 -6.83
C VAL A 115 0.94 38.42 -6.93
N ARG A 116 1.13 39.11 -5.80
CA ARG A 116 1.48 40.55 -5.78
C ARG A 116 2.79 40.85 -6.49
N ALA A 117 3.74 39.91 -6.49
CA ALA A 117 5.01 40.03 -7.20
C ALA A 117 4.88 39.85 -8.73
N GLY A 118 3.68 39.56 -9.24
CA GLY A 118 3.41 39.46 -10.68
C GLY A 118 3.38 38.04 -11.23
N TYR A 119 3.34 37.00 -10.37
CA TYR A 119 3.20 35.63 -10.85
C TYR A 119 1.78 35.37 -11.38
N GLN A 120 1.67 35.30 -12.70
CA GLN A 120 0.40 35.02 -13.38
C GLN A 120 0.11 33.52 -13.36
N THR A 121 -1.05 33.13 -12.85
CA THR A 121 -1.49 31.74 -12.85
C THR A 121 -3.00 31.64 -13.05
N ARG A 122 -3.43 30.60 -13.75
CA ARG A 122 -4.85 30.21 -13.86
C ARG A 122 -5.24 29.12 -12.84
N ASN A 123 -4.28 28.64 -12.04
CA ASN A 123 -4.50 27.52 -11.14
C ASN A 123 -5.21 27.95 -9.84
N ARG A 124 -6.42 27.44 -9.62
CA ARG A 124 -7.22 27.65 -8.38
C ARG A 124 -6.54 27.07 -7.12
N THR A 125 -5.59 26.16 -7.27
CA THR A 125 -4.88 25.48 -6.18
C THR A 125 -3.43 25.96 -6.01
N LEU A 126 -3.16 27.23 -6.29
CA LEU A 126 -1.82 27.82 -6.17
C LEU A 126 -1.19 27.56 -4.79
N GLY A 127 -1.95 27.68 -3.70
CA GLY A 127 -1.43 27.44 -2.34
C GLY A 127 -0.88 26.02 -2.14
N LYS A 128 -1.50 24.99 -2.74
CA LYS A 128 -0.98 23.62 -2.71
C LYS A 128 0.33 23.53 -3.50
N SER A 129 0.38 24.16 -4.67
CA SER A 129 1.58 24.19 -5.53
C SER A 129 2.76 24.89 -4.84
N VAL A 130 2.49 26.01 -4.15
CA VAL A 130 3.50 26.74 -3.36
C VAL A 130 4.00 25.88 -2.21
N GLY A 131 3.11 25.19 -1.48
CA GLY A 131 3.50 24.29 -0.39
C GLY A 131 4.42 23.15 -0.85
N ILE A 132 4.10 22.52 -2.00
CA ILE A 132 4.96 21.49 -2.61
C ILE A 132 6.29 22.10 -3.06
N ALA A 133 6.28 23.28 -3.69
CA ALA A 133 7.49 23.95 -4.15
C ALA A 133 8.43 24.28 -2.98
N LEU A 134 7.90 24.81 -1.87
CA LEU A 134 8.65 25.10 -0.64
C LEU A 134 9.28 23.83 -0.05
N ALA A 135 8.56 22.70 -0.04
CA ALA A 135 9.09 21.43 0.46
C ALA A 135 10.21 20.85 -0.43
N GLN A 136 10.21 21.17 -1.72
CA GLN A 136 11.23 20.73 -2.69
C GLN A 136 12.44 21.67 -2.78
N MET A 137 12.43 22.80 -2.08
CA MET A 137 13.48 23.82 -2.17
C MET A 137 14.53 23.60 -1.05
N PRO A 138 15.80 23.29 -1.39
CA PRO A 138 16.82 22.99 -0.38
C PRO A 138 17.27 24.21 0.43
N ASN A 139 17.04 25.41 -0.10
CA ASN A 139 17.36 26.71 0.50
C ASN A 139 16.27 27.25 1.43
N VAL A 140 15.20 26.48 1.68
CA VAL A 140 14.10 26.87 2.57
C VAL A 140 14.01 25.88 3.73
N THR A 141 13.84 26.38 4.95
CA THR A 141 13.58 25.58 6.16
C THR A 141 12.15 25.75 6.62
N LYS A 142 11.55 24.64 7.05
CA LYS A 142 10.24 24.63 7.72
C LYS A 142 10.46 24.85 9.22
N LEU A 143 9.90 25.92 9.75
CA LEU A 143 10.02 26.27 11.17
C LEU A 143 8.82 25.80 12.00
N GLY A 144 7.67 25.57 11.38
CA GLY A 144 6.45 25.19 12.08
C GLY A 144 5.34 24.71 11.14
N ARG A 145 4.11 24.64 11.66
CA ARG A 145 2.93 24.25 10.86
C ARG A 145 2.64 25.31 9.80
N GLY A 146 3.15 25.06 8.60
CA GLY A 146 2.92 25.92 7.43
C GLY A 146 3.78 27.19 7.40
N THR A 147 4.82 27.28 8.24
CA THR A 147 5.72 28.43 8.30
C THR A 147 7.09 28.06 7.76
N PHE A 148 7.60 28.88 6.84
CA PHE A 148 8.85 28.65 6.13
C PHE A 148 9.74 29.89 6.18
N LYS A 149 11.06 29.69 6.23
CA LYS A 149 12.07 30.75 6.19
C LYS A 149 13.17 30.35 5.20
N LEU A 150 13.81 31.34 4.59
CA LEU A 150 15.04 31.11 3.84
C LEU A 150 16.17 30.71 4.83
N LYS A 151 17.00 29.74 4.42
CA LYS A 151 18.22 29.38 5.16
C LYS A 151 19.20 30.55 5.19
#